data_AF-A0A7F8RXC4-F1
#
_entry.id   AF-A0A7F8RXC4-F1
#
_cell.length_a   1.000
_cell.length_b   1.000
_cell.length_c   1.000
_cell.angle_alpha   90.00
_cell.angle_beta   90.00
_cell.angle_gamma   90.00
#
_symmetry.space_group_name_H-M   'P 1'
#
loop_
_entity.id
_entity.type
_entity.pdbx_description
1 polymer ?
#
loop_
_entity_poly.entity_id
_entity_poly.type
_entity_poly.pdbx_seq_one_letter_code
_entity_poly.pdbx_strand_id
1 'polypeptide(L)'
;MRSGASWRIEKTFRSQEGKAAVPMEVASLGSLTWGLMLTRGQKLWAQPRHKVKLVFSCFLLFSQIVSVGKHVKGYHYIIANLGFKDISLERFVHGGANVTGFQLVDFNTPMVTKLMDRWKKLDQREYPGSETPPKKAEIAIAPLTITLVREEVIDFSKPFMSLGISIMIKKPQKSKPGVFSFLDPLAYEIWMCIVFAYIGVSVVLFLVSRFSPYEWHTEEPEDGKEGPSDQPPNEFGIFNSLWFSLGAFMQQGCDISPRSLSGRIVGGVWWFFTLIIISSYTANLAAFLTVERMVSPIESAEDLAKQTEIAYGTLDSGSTKEFFRRSKIAVYEKMWTYMRSAEPSVFTRTTAEGVARVRKSKGKFAFLLESTMNEYIEQRKPCDTMKVGGNLDSKGYGVATPKGSSLRRRTEEN
;
A
#
# COMPACT_ATOMS: atom_id res chain seq x y z
N MET A 1 9.18 -41.06 43.94
CA MET A 1 7.87 -41.75 43.96
C MET A 1 6.89 -40.99 43.07
N ARG A 2 5.89 -41.67 42.46
CA ARG A 2 4.94 -41.05 41.52
C ARG A 2 3.80 -40.34 42.27
N SER A 3 3.51 -39.10 41.88
CA SER A 3 2.15 -38.52 41.87
C SER A 3 2.11 -37.49 40.74
N GLY A 4 1.00 -37.25 40.03
CA GLY A 4 -0.33 -37.83 40.17
C GLY A 4 -1.43 -36.97 39.53
N ALA A 5 -1.09 -36.15 38.52
CA ALA A 5 -2.02 -35.17 37.95
C ALA A 5 -3.00 -35.85 36.97
N SER A 6 -4.27 -35.95 37.39
CA SER A 6 -5.35 -36.50 36.59
C SER A 6 -5.86 -35.48 35.57
N TRP A 7 -5.81 -35.83 34.28
CA TRP A 7 -6.44 -35.06 33.21
C TRP A 7 -7.89 -35.52 33.05
N ARG A 8 -8.86 -34.66 33.38
CA ARG A 8 -10.28 -34.95 33.16
C ARG A 8 -10.70 -34.49 31.77
N ILE A 9 -10.82 -35.44 30.84
CA ILE A 9 -11.42 -35.20 29.52
C ILE A 9 -12.94 -35.13 29.70
N GLU A 10 -13.59 -34.01 29.37
CA GLU A 10 -15.05 -33.88 29.56
C GLU A 10 -15.89 -34.73 28.60
N LYS A 11 -15.35 -35.15 27.44
CA LYS A 11 -15.93 -36.20 26.59
C LYS A 11 -14.92 -36.73 25.57
N THR A 12 -14.66 -38.04 25.61
CA THR A 12 -14.03 -38.80 24.53
C THR A 12 -15.03 -39.86 24.08
N PHE A 13 -15.58 -39.75 22.88
CA PHE A 13 -16.41 -40.82 22.32
C PHE A 13 -15.57 -41.73 21.44
N ARG A 14 -15.57 -43.02 21.77
CA ARG A 14 -14.90 -44.10 21.04
C ARG A 14 -15.97 -45.11 20.67
N SER A 15 -16.31 -45.22 19.39
CA SER A 15 -17.19 -46.28 18.92
C SER A 15 -16.50 -47.63 19.12
N GLN A 16 -17.19 -48.57 19.78
CA GLN A 16 -16.73 -49.96 19.90
C GLN A 16 -16.96 -50.73 18.59
N GLU A 17 -16.43 -51.95 18.53
CA GLU A 17 -16.15 -52.68 17.29
C GLU A 17 -17.37 -53.34 16.64
N GLY A 18 -17.26 -53.55 15.32
CA GLY A 18 -18.11 -54.41 14.51
C GLY A 18 -17.42 -54.69 13.16
N LYS A 19 -17.25 -55.97 12.81
CA LYS A 19 -16.49 -56.42 11.62
C LYS A 19 -17.39 -56.47 10.37
N ALA A 20 -16.86 -56.04 9.23
CA ALA A 20 -17.02 -56.62 7.88
C ALA A 20 -16.23 -55.79 6.84
N ALA A 21 -15.97 -56.32 5.64
CA ALA A 21 -15.09 -55.68 4.64
C ALA A 21 -15.54 -55.95 3.19
N VAL A 22 -14.93 -55.20 2.24
CA VAL A 22 -14.86 -55.46 0.77
C VAL A 22 -16.14 -55.11 -0.05
N PRO A 23 -16.09 -54.65 -1.32
CA PRO A 23 -15.09 -53.83 -2.03
C PRO A 23 -15.66 -52.50 -2.64
N MET A 24 -14.81 -51.84 -3.41
CA MET A 24 -15.03 -50.69 -4.30
C MET A 24 -15.83 -51.04 -5.56
N GLU A 25 -16.64 -50.11 -6.07
CA GLU A 25 -17.07 -50.09 -7.47
C GLU A 25 -17.03 -48.66 -8.03
N VAL A 26 -16.70 -48.52 -9.33
CA VAL A 26 -16.41 -47.24 -9.99
C VAL A 26 -17.43 -47.01 -11.11
N ALA A 27 -18.08 -45.84 -11.12
CA ALA A 27 -18.87 -45.38 -12.26
C ALA A 27 -18.55 -43.91 -12.60
N SER A 28 -17.99 -43.70 -13.79
CA SER A 28 -18.01 -42.42 -14.52
C SER A 28 -19.39 -42.24 -15.20
N LEU A 29 -19.84 -41.11 -15.76
CA LEU A 29 -19.22 -39.86 -16.21
C LEU A 29 -20.40 -38.89 -16.52
N GLY A 30 -20.30 -37.55 -16.36
CA GLY A 30 -21.38 -36.67 -16.87
C GLY A 30 -21.33 -35.18 -16.51
N SER A 31 -21.22 -34.31 -17.52
CA SER A 31 -21.52 -32.85 -17.54
C SER A 31 -20.87 -31.91 -16.49
N LEU A 32 -19.65 -31.49 -16.79
CA LEU A 32 -19.29 -30.09 -17.08
C LEU A 32 -20.01 -28.93 -16.34
N THR A 33 -19.34 -28.38 -15.32
CA THR A 33 -19.07 -26.92 -15.24
C THR A 33 -17.63 -26.72 -14.75
N TRP A 34 -16.82 -25.92 -15.47
CA TRP A 34 -15.40 -25.69 -15.17
C TRP A 34 -15.11 -24.19 -15.02
N GLY A 35 -14.22 -23.86 -14.06
CA GLY A 35 -13.79 -22.49 -13.73
C GLY A 35 -13.72 -22.31 -12.21
N LEU A 36 -12.56 -22.21 -11.55
CA LEU A 36 -11.22 -21.89 -12.04
C LEU A 36 -10.14 -22.78 -11.38
N MET A 37 -9.06 -23.05 -12.12
CA MET A 37 -7.86 -23.68 -11.56
C MET A 37 -7.21 -22.81 -10.49
N LEU A 38 -6.77 -23.43 -9.39
CA LEU A 38 -5.50 -23.06 -8.77
C LEU A 38 -4.46 -24.09 -9.19
N THR A 39 -3.42 -23.61 -9.88
CA THR A 39 -2.41 -24.43 -10.53
C THR A 39 -1.47 -25.10 -9.54
N ARG A 40 -0.91 -26.23 -9.99
CA ARG A 40 0.09 -27.05 -9.29
C ARG A 40 1.30 -26.21 -8.85
N GLY A 41 1.85 -26.48 -7.67
CA GLY A 41 3.02 -25.71 -7.21
C GLY A 41 3.89 -26.28 -6.08
N GLN A 42 3.46 -27.28 -5.30
CA GLN A 42 4.35 -27.93 -4.31
C GLN A 42 3.95 -29.39 -4.08
N LYS A 43 4.84 -30.31 -4.46
CA LYS A 43 4.80 -31.71 -4.02
C LYS A 43 5.31 -31.76 -2.58
N LEU A 44 4.42 -31.98 -1.59
CA LEU A 44 4.87 -32.63 -0.36
C LEU A 44 4.67 -34.14 -0.51
N TRP A 45 5.80 -34.85 -0.50
CA TRP A 45 5.82 -36.28 -0.20
C TRP A 45 5.24 -36.50 1.20
N ALA A 46 4.27 -37.41 1.35
CA ALA A 46 3.78 -37.82 2.65
C ALA A 46 3.27 -39.27 2.63
N GLN A 47 4.02 -40.14 3.31
CA GLN A 47 3.63 -41.50 3.69
C GLN A 47 2.32 -41.50 4.52
N PRO A 48 1.55 -42.61 4.54
CA PRO A 48 0.24 -42.64 5.18
C PRO A 48 0.33 -42.99 6.67
N ARG A 49 0.29 -41.98 7.55
CA ARG A 49 -0.13 -42.12 8.96
C ARG A 49 -0.65 -40.78 9.51
N HIS A 50 -1.89 -40.80 10.01
CA HIS A 50 -2.60 -39.75 10.77
C HIS A 50 -2.60 -38.30 10.20
N LYS A 51 -3.71 -37.90 9.55
CA LYS A 51 -3.93 -36.51 9.11
C LYS A 51 -4.78 -35.75 10.14
N VAL A 52 -4.12 -35.01 11.02
CA VAL A 52 -4.77 -34.00 11.88
C VAL A 52 -5.04 -32.74 11.06
N LYS A 53 -6.24 -32.17 11.17
CA LYS A 53 -6.58 -30.89 10.54
C LYS A 53 -7.21 -29.92 11.53
N LEU A 54 -6.58 -28.76 11.67
CA LEU A 54 -7.12 -27.63 12.41
C LEU A 54 -8.18 -26.92 11.56
N VAL A 55 -9.34 -26.63 12.13
CA VAL A 55 -10.40 -25.86 11.47
C VAL A 55 -10.74 -24.65 12.35
N PHE A 56 -10.34 -23.47 11.89
CA PHE A 56 -10.78 -22.20 12.48
C PHE A 56 -12.14 -21.79 11.92
N SER A 57 -12.94 -21.20 12.80
CA SER A 57 -14.35 -20.84 12.61
C SER A 57 -14.74 -20.31 11.22
N CYS A 58 -15.48 -21.12 10.47
CA CYS A 58 -16.46 -20.65 9.50
C CYS A 58 -17.59 -21.69 9.37
N PHE A 59 -18.86 -21.27 9.47
CA PHE A 59 -20.01 -22.17 9.36
C PHE A 59 -20.06 -22.87 7.97
N LEU A 60 -19.59 -22.18 6.92
CA LEU A 60 -19.46 -22.71 5.56
C LEU A 60 -18.44 -23.87 5.48
N LEU A 61 -17.39 -23.85 6.28
CA LEU A 61 -16.34 -24.88 6.29
C LEU A 61 -16.89 -26.24 6.73
N PHE A 62 -17.91 -26.28 7.60
CA PHE A 62 -18.55 -27.51 8.04
C PHE A 62 -19.30 -28.22 6.91
N SER A 63 -20.20 -27.52 6.24
CA SER A 63 -20.90 -28.05 5.06
C SER A 63 -19.91 -28.46 3.97
N GLN A 64 -18.84 -27.69 3.74
CA GLN A 64 -17.84 -28.00 2.73
C GLN A 64 -17.01 -29.25 3.06
N ILE A 65 -16.68 -29.51 4.34
CA ILE A 65 -16.01 -30.76 4.76
C ILE A 65 -16.92 -31.99 4.54
N VAL A 66 -18.23 -31.84 4.79
CA VAL A 66 -19.22 -32.89 4.55
C VAL A 66 -19.36 -33.15 3.05
N SER A 67 -19.61 -32.13 2.23
CA SER A 67 -19.74 -32.25 0.76
C SER A 67 -18.49 -32.78 0.06
N VAL A 68 -17.29 -32.55 0.61
CA VAL A 68 -16.03 -33.09 0.09
C VAL A 68 -15.73 -34.51 0.61
N GLY A 69 -16.68 -35.14 1.31
CA GLY A 69 -16.58 -36.53 1.77
C GLY A 69 -15.53 -36.79 2.86
N LYS A 70 -15.02 -35.73 3.53
CA LYS A 70 -13.92 -35.83 4.51
C LYS A 70 -14.40 -35.94 5.96
N HIS A 71 -15.67 -36.26 6.17
CA HIS A 71 -16.28 -36.54 7.47
C HIS A 71 -16.13 -38.02 7.90
N VAL A 72 -15.35 -38.82 7.15
CA VAL A 72 -15.18 -40.27 7.35
C VAL A 72 -14.04 -40.64 8.32
N LYS A 73 -14.06 -41.90 8.82
CA LYS A 73 -12.99 -42.51 9.62
C LYS A 73 -11.59 -42.26 9.02
N GLY A 74 -10.64 -41.87 9.88
CA GLY A 74 -9.24 -41.58 9.52
C GLY A 74 -8.85 -40.10 9.54
N TYR A 75 -9.82 -39.19 9.66
CA TYR A 75 -9.58 -37.76 9.90
C TYR A 75 -9.80 -37.39 11.37
N HIS A 76 -8.91 -36.53 11.89
CA HIS A 76 -9.04 -35.91 13.20
C HIS A 76 -9.21 -34.40 13.04
N TYR A 77 -10.32 -33.87 13.54
CA TYR A 77 -10.64 -32.44 13.48
C TYR A 77 -10.53 -31.80 14.86
N ILE A 78 -9.72 -30.75 14.95
CA ILE A 78 -9.68 -29.86 16.11
C ILE A 78 -10.46 -28.61 15.72
N ILE A 79 -11.57 -28.37 16.42
CA ILE A 79 -12.50 -27.28 16.15
C ILE A 79 -12.30 -26.20 17.21
N ALA A 80 -11.65 -25.11 16.81
CA ALA A 80 -11.61 -23.89 17.61
C ALA A 80 -12.77 -22.98 17.17
N ASN A 81 -13.90 -23.12 17.87
CA ASN A 81 -15.03 -22.21 17.72
C ASN A 81 -15.46 -21.73 19.11
N LEU A 82 -15.64 -20.41 19.20
CA LEU A 82 -16.26 -19.65 20.26
C LEU A 82 -17.40 -20.41 21.00
N GLY A 83 -18.24 -21.20 20.33
CA GLY A 83 -19.21 -22.07 21.03
C GLY A 83 -19.30 -23.46 20.41
N PHE A 84 -18.52 -24.40 20.94
CA PHE A 84 -18.45 -25.78 20.46
C PHE A 84 -19.69 -26.63 20.77
N LYS A 85 -20.32 -26.42 21.94
CA LYS A 85 -21.51 -27.19 22.39
C LYS A 85 -22.78 -26.89 21.57
N ASP A 86 -22.81 -25.80 20.79
CA ASP A 86 -23.95 -25.42 19.94
C ASP A 86 -23.86 -25.99 18.51
N ILE A 87 -22.80 -26.73 18.19
CA ILE A 87 -22.56 -27.30 16.85
C ILE A 87 -23.16 -28.71 16.79
N SER A 88 -24.08 -28.95 15.86
CA SER A 88 -24.62 -30.30 15.61
C SER A 88 -23.58 -31.20 14.93
N LEU A 89 -22.81 -31.92 15.75
CA LEU A 89 -21.76 -32.85 15.29
C LEU A 89 -22.31 -34.17 14.72
N GLU A 90 -23.62 -34.39 14.75
CA GLU A 90 -24.32 -35.61 14.32
C GLU A 90 -23.85 -36.14 12.96
N ARG A 91 -23.68 -35.25 11.96
CA ARG A 91 -23.18 -35.61 10.61
C ARG A 91 -21.72 -36.10 10.59
N PHE A 92 -20.89 -35.69 11.56
CA PHE A 92 -19.52 -36.15 11.73
C PHE A 92 -19.47 -37.46 12.55
N VAL A 93 -20.42 -37.65 13.47
CA VAL A 93 -20.62 -38.89 14.21
C VAL A 93 -21.03 -40.03 13.27
N HIS A 94 -22.00 -39.80 12.37
CA HIS A 94 -22.40 -40.81 11.37
C HIS A 94 -21.27 -41.22 10.41
N GLY A 95 -20.34 -40.31 10.08
CA GLY A 95 -19.15 -40.64 9.27
C GLY A 95 -18.01 -41.29 10.06
N GLY A 96 -18.02 -41.21 11.39
CA GLY A 96 -16.99 -41.77 12.27
C GLY A 96 -15.67 -40.98 12.30
N ALA A 97 -15.70 -39.68 12.02
CA ALA A 97 -14.55 -38.80 12.24
C ALA A 97 -14.38 -38.44 13.73
N ASN A 98 -13.13 -38.36 14.20
CA ASN A 98 -12.84 -37.95 15.57
C ASN A 98 -12.78 -36.42 15.68
N VAL A 99 -13.51 -35.85 16.63
CA VAL A 99 -13.68 -34.41 16.80
C VAL A 99 -13.39 -33.98 18.23
N THR A 100 -12.52 -32.98 18.40
CA THR A 100 -12.18 -32.39 19.70
C THR A 100 -12.41 -30.86 19.66
N GLY A 101 -12.95 -30.30 20.75
CA GLY A 101 -13.20 -28.87 20.92
C GLY A 101 -13.13 -28.46 22.39
N PHE A 102 -13.01 -27.15 22.64
CA PHE A 102 -12.49 -26.58 23.90
C PHE A 102 -13.26 -25.30 24.35
N GLN A 103 -13.07 -24.75 25.57
CA GLN A 103 -13.97 -23.76 26.22
C GLN A 103 -13.30 -22.56 27.04
N LEU A 104 -13.31 -21.29 26.51
CA LEU A 104 -12.49 -20.04 26.83
C LEU A 104 -12.95 -19.39 28.14
N VAL A 105 -14.14 -18.79 28.07
CA VAL A 105 -14.55 -17.73 28.98
C VAL A 105 -15.23 -18.43 30.13
N ASP A 106 -14.87 -18.15 31.39
CA ASP A 106 -15.75 -18.62 32.46
C ASP A 106 -16.89 -17.61 32.70
N PHE A 107 -18.14 -18.08 32.67
CA PHE A 107 -19.32 -17.25 32.92
C PHE A 107 -19.62 -17.09 34.41
N ASN A 108 -19.01 -17.93 35.24
CA ASN A 108 -19.18 -17.91 36.69
C ASN A 108 -18.37 -16.78 37.34
N THR A 109 -17.45 -16.13 36.60
CA THR A 109 -16.64 -15.01 37.12
C THR A 109 -17.46 -13.71 37.13
N PRO A 110 -17.61 -13.00 38.28
CA PRO A 110 -18.45 -11.79 38.38
C PRO A 110 -18.10 -10.67 37.39
N MET A 111 -16.82 -10.59 36.96
CA MET A 111 -16.37 -9.66 35.93
C MET A 111 -16.97 -9.99 34.55
N VAL A 112 -17.03 -11.27 34.20
CA VAL A 112 -17.64 -11.74 32.95
C VAL A 112 -19.15 -11.59 33.01
N THR A 113 -19.80 -11.79 34.17
CA THR A 113 -21.24 -11.52 34.35
C THR A 113 -21.55 -10.03 34.16
N LYS A 114 -20.75 -9.12 34.73
CA LYS A 114 -20.88 -7.68 34.47
C LYS A 114 -20.62 -7.31 33.00
N LEU A 115 -19.69 -7.99 32.33
CA LEU A 115 -19.43 -7.80 30.90
C LEU A 115 -20.60 -8.32 30.05
N MET A 116 -21.18 -9.47 30.40
CA MET A 116 -22.40 -10.05 29.81
C MET A 116 -23.60 -9.10 29.92
N ASP A 117 -23.82 -8.50 31.10
CA ASP A 117 -24.94 -7.58 31.31
C ASP A 117 -24.75 -6.23 30.62
N ARG A 118 -23.50 -5.81 30.38
CA ARG A 118 -23.19 -4.68 29.49
C ARG A 118 -23.37 -5.07 28.03
N TRP A 119 -22.92 -6.25 27.63
CA TRP A 119 -23.01 -6.78 26.26
C TRP A 119 -24.46 -6.88 25.78
N LYS A 120 -25.36 -7.39 26.63
CA LYS A 120 -26.83 -7.40 26.41
C LYS A 120 -27.46 -6.00 26.27
N LYS A 121 -26.76 -4.93 26.67
CA LYS A 121 -27.22 -3.54 26.61
C LYS A 121 -26.57 -2.73 25.47
N LEU A 122 -25.72 -3.35 24.65
CA LEU A 122 -25.11 -2.67 23.49
C LEU A 122 -26.10 -2.59 22.32
N ASP A 123 -26.22 -1.40 21.71
CA ASP A 123 -27.02 -1.21 20.50
C ASP A 123 -26.44 -2.07 19.36
N GLN A 124 -27.29 -2.91 18.76
CA GLN A 124 -26.96 -3.80 17.66
C GLN A 124 -26.50 -3.05 16.40
N ARG A 125 -26.91 -1.79 16.23
CA ARG A 125 -26.48 -0.94 15.12
C ARG A 125 -24.99 -0.60 15.21
N GLU A 126 -24.46 -0.43 16.43
CA GLU A 126 -23.04 -0.18 16.68
C GLU A 126 -22.25 -1.48 16.90
N TYR A 127 -22.89 -2.55 17.41
CA TYR A 127 -22.25 -3.82 17.78
C TYR A 127 -23.03 -5.06 17.29
N PRO A 128 -22.93 -5.42 16.00
CA PRO A 128 -23.59 -6.62 15.47
C PRO A 128 -23.03 -7.92 16.08
N GLY A 129 -23.93 -8.75 16.64
CA GLY A 129 -23.61 -10.01 17.33
C GLY A 129 -23.82 -9.99 18.85
N SER A 130 -24.41 -8.93 19.42
CA SER A 130 -24.60 -8.78 20.86
C SER A 130 -25.62 -9.74 21.49
N GLU A 131 -26.56 -10.29 20.72
CA GLU A 131 -27.64 -11.17 21.23
C GLU A 131 -27.16 -12.56 21.69
N THR A 132 -26.12 -13.10 21.05
CA THR A 132 -25.58 -14.40 21.48
C THR A 132 -24.69 -14.22 22.70
N PRO A 133 -24.83 -15.06 23.76
CA PRO A 133 -23.94 -14.99 24.91
C PRO A 133 -22.49 -15.13 24.45
N PRO A 134 -21.59 -14.16 24.76
CA PRO A 134 -20.18 -14.23 24.40
C PRO A 134 -19.60 -15.55 24.86
N LYS A 135 -18.76 -16.11 24.01
CA LYS A 135 -18.75 -17.54 23.78
C LYS A 135 -17.42 -18.12 24.28
N LYS A 136 -17.42 -19.36 24.80
CA LYS A 136 -16.24 -19.99 25.40
C LYS A 136 -15.45 -20.92 24.39
N ALA A 137 -14.17 -20.67 23.96
CA ALA A 137 -13.19 -21.66 23.35
C ALA A 137 -11.65 -21.78 23.79
N GLU A 138 -11.27 -22.44 24.89
CA GLU A 138 -10.09 -22.34 25.85
C GLU A 138 -9.02 -21.22 25.74
N ILE A 139 -8.40 -21.04 24.59
CA ILE A 139 -7.22 -20.19 24.36
C ILE A 139 -7.40 -19.52 22.99
N ALA A 140 -7.11 -18.23 22.89
CA ALA A 140 -7.36 -17.44 21.69
C ALA A 140 -6.05 -17.20 20.93
N ILE A 141 -5.77 -18.07 19.96
CA ILE A 141 -4.70 -17.93 18.99
C ILE A 141 -5.28 -17.25 17.74
N ALA A 142 -5.03 -15.95 17.59
CA ALA A 142 -5.58 -15.11 16.54
C ALA A 142 -4.66 -13.88 16.30
N PRO A 143 -4.84 -13.11 15.22
CA PRO A 143 -4.28 -11.76 15.08
C PRO A 143 -4.99 -10.80 16.04
N LEU A 144 -4.78 -10.98 17.34
CA LEU A 144 -5.42 -10.21 18.39
C LEU A 144 -4.41 -9.22 18.99
N THR A 145 -4.58 -7.94 18.67
CA THR A 145 -3.76 -6.86 19.23
C THR A 145 -3.82 -6.88 20.77
N ILE A 146 -2.67 -6.90 21.44
CA ILE A 146 -2.59 -6.65 22.88
C ILE A 146 -2.97 -5.19 23.13
N THR A 147 -3.87 -4.94 24.09
CA THR A 147 -4.30 -3.58 24.49
C THR A 147 -4.63 -3.56 25.98
N LEU A 148 -4.42 -2.41 26.64
CA LEU A 148 -4.69 -2.23 28.07
C LEU A 148 -6.11 -2.69 28.49
N VAL A 149 -7.13 -2.26 27.75
CA VAL A 149 -8.54 -2.64 28.01
C VAL A 149 -8.84 -4.13 27.81
N ARG A 150 -7.97 -4.87 27.10
CA ARG A 150 -8.07 -6.33 26.98
C ARG A 150 -7.31 -7.01 28.13
N GLU A 151 -6.12 -6.52 28.50
CA GLU A 151 -5.33 -7.02 29.64
C GLU A 151 -6.07 -6.92 30.99
N GLU A 152 -7.01 -5.99 31.12
CA GLU A 152 -7.92 -5.93 32.27
C GLU A 152 -8.78 -7.21 32.42
N VAL A 153 -9.26 -7.80 31.32
CA VAL A 153 -10.22 -8.93 31.31
C VAL A 153 -9.63 -10.28 30.92
N ILE A 154 -8.52 -10.32 30.17
CA ILE A 154 -7.84 -11.54 29.68
C ILE A 154 -6.32 -11.36 29.80
N ASP A 155 -5.59 -12.45 30.05
CA ASP A 155 -4.13 -12.44 30.05
C ASP A 155 -3.60 -12.69 28.62
N PHE A 156 -2.44 -12.10 28.29
CA PHE A 156 -1.71 -12.40 27.06
C PHE A 156 -0.35 -13.05 27.34
N SER A 157 0.10 -13.88 26.40
CA SER A 157 1.50 -14.28 26.26
C SER A 157 2.39 -13.06 25.92
N LYS A 158 3.70 -13.25 25.93
CA LYS A 158 4.61 -12.34 25.21
C LYS A 158 4.17 -12.20 23.74
N PRO A 159 4.31 -11.00 23.12
CA PRO A 159 3.92 -10.80 21.74
C PRO A 159 4.81 -11.62 20.81
N PHE A 160 4.19 -12.41 19.92
CA PHE A 160 4.91 -13.26 18.96
C PHE A 160 5.18 -12.55 17.62
N MET A 161 4.56 -11.40 17.40
CA MET A 161 4.70 -10.59 16.19
C MET A 161 4.48 -9.12 16.52
N SER A 162 5.49 -8.29 16.26
CA SER A 162 5.41 -6.83 16.41
C SER A 162 4.84 -6.18 15.15
N LEU A 163 4.04 -5.14 15.33
CA LEU A 163 3.32 -4.42 14.27
C LEU A 163 2.94 -3.01 14.73
N GLY A 164 2.31 -2.23 13.87
CA GLY A 164 1.67 -0.98 14.28
C GLY A 164 0.56 -0.56 13.33
N ILE A 165 -0.14 0.52 13.64
CA ILE A 165 -1.04 1.17 12.68
C ILE A 165 -0.20 1.71 11.53
N SER A 166 -0.66 1.49 10.31
CA SER A 166 -0.02 1.95 9.07
C SER A 166 -1.08 2.55 8.13
N ILE A 167 -0.62 3.35 7.18
CA ILE A 167 -1.45 3.98 6.17
C ILE A 167 -1.36 3.16 4.87
N MET A 168 -2.50 2.73 4.35
CA MET A 168 -2.63 2.16 3.00
C MET A 168 -3.23 3.21 2.06
N ILE A 169 -2.55 3.46 0.94
CA ILE A 169 -3.12 4.20 -0.20
C ILE A 169 -3.17 3.33 -1.45
N LYS A 170 -3.89 3.81 -2.46
CA LYS A 170 -3.75 3.28 -3.81
C LYS A 170 -2.37 3.66 -4.31
N LYS A 171 -1.62 2.69 -4.84
CA LYS A 171 -0.32 2.93 -5.47
C LYS A 171 -0.52 3.95 -6.61
N PRO A 172 0.21 5.08 -6.64
CA PRO A 172 0.05 6.08 -7.68
C PRO A 172 0.33 5.44 -9.02
N GLN A 173 -0.57 5.65 -9.98
CA GLN A 173 -0.32 5.22 -11.35
C GLN A 173 0.69 6.17 -11.97
N LYS A 174 1.55 5.66 -12.85
CA LYS A 174 2.45 6.47 -13.67
C LYS A 174 1.62 7.53 -14.40
N SER A 175 1.79 8.79 -14.01
CA SER A 175 1.16 9.91 -14.70
C SER A 175 1.73 9.97 -16.11
N LYS A 176 0.86 10.09 -17.12
CA LYS A 176 1.34 10.42 -18.46
C LYS A 176 2.06 11.79 -18.39
N PRO A 177 3.22 11.96 -19.02
CA PRO A 177 3.87 13.26 -19.10
C PRO A 177 2.89 14.32 -19.65
N GLY A 178 2.97 15.53 -19.11
CA GLY A 178 2.19 16.67 -19.61
C GLY A 178 2.66 17.11 -20.98
N VAL A 179 1.85 17.90 -21.69
CA VAL A 179 2.18 18.40 -23.05
C VAL A 179 3.53 19.16 -23.08
N PHE A 180 3.92 19.78 -21.97
CA PHE A 180 5.16 20.55 -21.83
C PHE A 180 6.30 19.79 -21.13
N SER A 181 6.21 18.47 -20.94
CA SER A 181 7.25 17.72 -20.20
C SER A 181 8.63 17.69 -20.86
N PHE A 182 8.75 18.20 -22.09
CA PHE A 182 10.04 18.40 -22.74
C PHE A 182 10.82 19.59 -22.14
N LEU A 183 10.18 20.47 -21.37
CA LEU A 183 10.84 21.57 -20.64
C LEU A 183 11.41 21.12 -19.29
N ASP A 184 10.82 20.08 -18.67
CA ASP A 184 11.18 19.50 -17.37
C ASP A 184 12.69 19.14 -17.18
N PRO A 185 13.48 18.76 -18.22
CA PRO A 185 14.91 18.43 -18.05
C PRO A 185 15.81 19.60 -17.61
N LEU A 186 15.31 20.85 -17.65
CA LEU A 186 15.99 22.05 -17.17
C LEU A 186 15.04 22.85 -16.27
N ALA A 187 15.58 23.37 -15.16
CA ALA A 187 14.81 24.18 -14.22
C ALA A 187 14.36 25.51 -14.84
N TYR A 188 13.23 26.04 -14.38
CA TYR A 188 12.63 27.28 -14.90
C TYR A 188 13.57 28.48 -14.83
N GLU A 189 14.39 28.55 -13.77
CA GLU A 189 15.41 29.57 -13.56
C GLU A 189 16.46 29.53 -14.68
N ILE A 190 16.85 28.35 -15.15
CA ILE A 190 17.81 28.17 -16.26
C ILE A 190 17.19 28.65 -17.56
N TRP A 191 15.91 28.33 -17.83
CA TRP A 191 15.19 28.82 -19.00
C TRP A 191 15.12 30.36 -19.03
N MET A 192 14.84 31.01 -17.90
CA MET A 192 14.87 32.46 -17.79
C MET A 192 16.27 33.04 -18.03
N CYS A 193 17.32 32.42 -17.47
CA CYS A 193 18.70 32.80 -17.74
C CYS A 193 19.09 32.67 -19.22
N ILE A 194 18.63 31.62 -19.92
CA ILE A 194 18.87 31.45 -21.37
C ILE A 194 18.22 32.58 -22.16
N VAL A 195 16.98 32.98 -21.84
CA VAL A 195 16.30 34.10 -22.52
C VAL A 195 17.02 35.42 -22.28
N PHE A 196 17.44 35.72 -21.05
CA PHE A 196 18.19 36.94 -20.76
C PHE A 196 19.58 36.93 -21.42
N ALA A 197 20.29 35.80 -21.43
CA ALA A 197 21.58 35.66 -22.09
C ALA A 197 21.47 35.81 -23.62
N TYR A 198 20.43 35.24 -24.23
CA TYR A 198 20.14 35.41 -25.66
C TYR A 198 19.94 36.88 -26.04
N ILE A 199 19.07 37.60 -25.33
CA ILE A 199 18.83 39.04 -25.57
C ILE A 199 20.12 39.83 -25.32
N GLY A 200 20.85 39.55 -24.24
CA GLY A 200 22.11 40.19 -23.92
C GLY A 200 23.17 40.02 -25.01
N VAL A 201 23.36 38.80 -25.51
CA VAL A 201 24.31 38.52 -26.61
C VAL A 201 23.86 39.17 -27.91
N SER A 202 22.56 39.19 -28.21
CA SER A 202 22.02 39.90 -29.39
C SER A 202 22.33 41.40 -29.35
N VAL A 203 22.16 42.03 -28.19
CA VAL A 203 22.48 43.46 -27.98
C VAL A 203 23.98 43.71 -28.03
N VAL A 204 24.81 42.87 -27.40
CA VAL A 204 26.27 42.99 -27.45
C VAL A 204 26.79 42.84 -28.88
N LEU A 205 26.30 41.86 -29.64
CA LEU A 205 26.64 41.70 -31.06
C LEU A 205 26.23 42.94 -31.87
N PHE A 206 24.99 43.41 -31.73
CA PHE A 206 24.53 44.63 -32.41
C PHE A 206 25.42 45.85 -32.12
N LEU A 207 25.82 46.06 -30.86
CA LEU A 207 26.72 47.16 -30.49
C LEU A 207 28.11 46.97 -31.09
N VAL A 208 28.70 45.77 -31.00
CA VAL A 208 30.01 45.46 -31.60
C VAL A 208 29.99 45.68 -33.12
N SER A 209 28.95 45.22 -33.81
CA SER A 209 28.76 45.43 -35.25
C SER A 209 28.54 46.90 -35.62
N ARG A 210 27.90 47.69 -34.75
CA ARG A 210 27.69 49.13 -35.00
C ARG A 210 28.95 49.97 -34.79
N PHE A 211 29.82 49.59 -33.84
CA PHE A 211 31.03 50.34 -33.47
C PHE A 211 32.32 49.86 -34.16
N SER A 212 32.40 48.61 -34.62
CA SER A 212 33.58 48.08 -35.30
C SER A 212 33.62 48.49 -36.77
N PRO A 213 34.57 49.31 -37.24
CA PRO A 213 34.63 49.74 -38.64
C PRO A 213 34.83 48.57 -39.61
N TYR A 214 35.44 47.47 -39.15
CA TYR A 214 35.74 46.27 -39.93
C TYR A 214 34.51 45.41 -40.28
N GLU A 215 33.31 45.73 -39.78
CA GLU A 215 32.07 45.05 -40.18
C GLU A 215 31.29 45.83 -41.25
N TRP A 216 31.71 47.04 -41.58
CA TRP A 216 31.12 47.87 -42.61
C TRP A 216 31.72 47.48 -43.97
N HIS A 217 30.86 47.37 -44.99
CA HIS A 217 31.27 46.91 -46.31
C HIS A 217 32.06 48.00 -47.06
N THR A 218 33.40 48.01 -46.96
CA THR A 218 34.21 48.75 -47.94
C THR A 218 34.12 48.00 -49.27
N GLU A 219 33.15 48.35 -50.10
CA GLU A 219 33.19 48.02 -51.52
C GLU A 219 34.36 48.80 -52.14
N GLU A 220 35.38 48.10 -52.64
CA GLU A 220 36.20 48.68 -53.69
C GLU A 220 35.28 48.83 -54.91
N PRO A 221 35.19 50.04 -55.52
CA PRO A 221 34.22 50.26 -56.58
C PRO A 221 34.59 49.47 -57.83
N GLU A 222 33.80 48.45 -58.16
CA GLU A 222 33.77 47.91 -59.52
C GLU A 222 33.27 48.98 -60.49
N ASP A 223 34.17 49.42 -61.37
CA ASP A 223 33.99 50.24 -62.57
C ASP A 223 32.70 51.10 -62.70
N GLY A 224 32.86 52.41 -62.44
CA GLY A 224 32.19 53.42 -63.27
C GLY A 224 30.78 53.89 -62.88
N LYS A 225 30.38 53.80 -61.60
CA LYS A 225 29.16 54.49 -61.11
C LYS A 225 29.42 55.38 -59.89
N GLU A 226 29.71 56.65 -60.16
CA GLU A 226 29.70 57.70 -59.14
C GLU A 226 28.27 58.01 -58.67
N GLY A 227 27.99 57.74 -57.41
CA GLY A 227 26.81 58.18 -56.69
C GLY A 227 27.06 58.06 -55.19
N PRO A 228 26.73 59.08 -54.36
CA PRO A 228 27.08 59.06 -52.94
C PRO A 228 26.13 58.15 -52.14
N SER A 229 26.45 56.85 -52.08
CA SER A 229 25.91 55.94 -51.06
C SER A 229 26.64 56.17 -49.73
N ASP A 230 26.22 57.23 -49.03
CA ASP A 230 26.92 57.85 -47.88
C ASP A 230 26.89 57.04 -46.56
N GLN A 231 26.76 55.71 -46.67
CA GLN A 231 27.02 54.72 -45.62
C GLN A 231 27.08 53.30 -46.22
N PRO A 232 28.19 52.56 -46.03
CA PRO A 232 28.27 51.19 -46.51
C PRO A 232 27.29 50.25 -45.76
N PRO A 233 26.72 49.23 -46.42
CA PRO A 233 25.68 48.39 -45.81
C PRO A 233 26.26 47.53 -44.68
N ASN A 234 25.75 47.74 -43.47
CA ASN A 234 26.02 46.86 -42.33
C ASN A 234 24.93 45.79 -42.24
N GLU A 235 25.29 44.55 -42.55
CA GLU A 235 24.36 43.40 -42.54
C GLU A 235 23.86 43.04 -41.13
N PHE A 236 24.54 43.48 -40.06
CA PHE A 236 24.15 43.22 -38.66
C PHE A 236 23.27 44.33 -38.07
N GLY A 237 22.05 44.46 -38.61
CA GLY A 237 20.96 45.15 -37.91
C GLY A 237 20.44 44.35 -36.70
N ILE A 238 19.68 44.99 -35.81
CA ILE A 238 19.12 44.37 -34.57
C ILE A 238 18.46 43.01 -34.83
N PHE A 239 17.61 42.92 -35.86
CA PHE A 239 16.94 41.69 -36.25
C PHE A 239 17.90 40.60 -36.75
N ASN A 240 18.98 40.98 -37.42
CA ASN A 240 19.98 40.05 -37.94
C ASN A 240 20.93 39.57 -36.82
N SER A 241 21.22 40.41 -35.81
CA SER A 241 21.91 39.98 -34.58
C SER A 241 21.07 39.01 -33.74
N LEU A 242 19.74 39.23 -33.64
CA LEU A 242 18.79 38.30 -33.03
C LEU A 242 18.70 36.99 -33.83
N TRP A 243 18.62 37.06 -35.16
CA TRP A 243 18.57 35.90 -36.04
C TRP A 243 19.84 35.05 -35.98
N PHE A 244 21.01 35.69 -36.02
CA PHE A 244 22.31 35.02 -35.89
C PHE A 244 22.45 34.30 -34.54
N SER A 245 22.12 34.96 -33.44
CA SER A 245 22.22 34.36 -32.10
C SER A 245 21.20 33.22 -31.90
N LEU A 246 20.03 33.28 -32.55
CA LEU A 246 19.06 32.18 -32.59
C LEU A 246 19.53 31.01 -33.45
N GLY A 247 20.08 31.26 -34.65
CA GLY A 247 20.64 30.22 -35.53
C GLY A 247 21.84 29.50 -34.91
N ALA A 248 22.69 30.24 -34.18
CA ALA A 248 23.78 29.70 -33.38
C ALA A 248 23.30 28.90 -32.14
N PHE A 249 22.13 29.24 -31.59
CA PHE A 249 21.49 28.46 -30.52
C PHE A 249 20.87 27.17 -31.08
N MET A 250 20.17 27.23 -32.22
CA MET A 250 19.52 26.06 -32.83
C MET A 250 20.48 25.11 -33.58
N GLN A 251 21.79 25.41 -33.60
CA GLN A 251 22.83 24.66 -34.33
C GLN A 251 22.60 24.56 -35.85
N GLN A 252 21.77 25.44 -36.42
CA GLN A 252 21.45 25.44 -37.86
C GLN A 252 22.41 26.29 -38.70
N GLY A 253 23.24 27.12 -38.05
CA GLY A 253 24.09 28.10 -38.72
C GLY A 253 23.29 29.36 -39.12
N CYS A 254 23.97 30.26 -39.83
CA CYS A 254 23.39 31.46 -40.41
C CYS A 254 24.24 31.85 -41.62
N ASP A 255 23.62 32.37 -42.68
CA ASP A 255 24.34 32.84 -43.88
C ASP A 255 25.19 34.09 -43.60
N ILE A 256 24.82 34.85 -42.55
CA ILE A 256 25.49 36.06 -42.09
C ILE A 256 26.42 35.69 -40.93
N SER A 257 27.69 36.13 -40.96
CA SER A 257 28.67 35.84 -39.91
C SER A 257 29.53 37.05 -39.54
N PRO A 258 29.87 37.26 -38.25
CA PRO A 258 30.63 38.43 -37.83
C PRO A 258 32.04 38.43 -38.44
N ARG A 259 32.39 39.54 -39.08
CA ARG A 259 33.68 39.71 -39.76
C ARG A 259 34.77 40.19 -38.79
N SER A 260 34.43 41.01 -37.80
CA SER A 260 35.42 41.52 -36.84
C SER A 260 35.90 40.47 -35.84
N LEU A 261 37.14 40.61 -35.39
CA LEU A 261 37.70 39.76 -34.34
C LEU A 261 36.86 39.80 -33.05
N SER A 262 36.38 40.99 -32.67
CA SER A 262 35.52 41.20 -31.50
C SER A 262 34.17 40.48 -31.62
N GLY A 263 33.49 40.60 -32.77
CA GLY A 263 32.23 39.91 -33.03
C GLY A 263 32.40 38.39 -33.08
N ARG A 264 33.52 37.90 -33.63
CA ARG A 264 33.88 36.47 -33.63
C ARG A 264 34.15 35.93 -32.23
N ILE A 265 34.77 36.69 -31.33
CA ILE A 265 34.98 36.27 -29.94
C ILE A 265 33.63 36.16 -29.21
N VAL A 266 32.74 37.14 -29.35
CA VAL A 266 31.39 37.10 -28.75
C VAL A 266 30.59 35.90 -29.31
N GLY A 267 30.59 35.72 -30.63
CA GLY A 267 29.93 34.58 -31.28
C GLY A 267 30.52 33.22 -30.86
N GLY A 268 31.84 33.12 -30.70
CA GLY A 268 32.52 31.90 -30.26
C GLY A 268 32.21 31.53 -28.80
N VAL A 269 32.17 32.51 -27.89
CA VAL A 269 31.75 32.31 -26.50
C VAL A 269 30.28 31.90 -26.42
N TRP A 270 29.41 32.55 -27.22
CA TRP A 270 28.00 32.16 -27.32
C TRP A 270 27.87 30.71 -27.83
N TRP A 271 28.56 30.35 -28.91
CA TRP A 271 28.52 29.00 -29.48
C TRP A 271 29.00 27.92 -28.49
N PHE A 272 30.06 28.20 -27.71
CA PHE A 272 30.51 27.29 -26.66
C PHE A 272 29.47 27.14 -25.53
N PHE A 273 28.81 28.24 -25.15
CA PHE A 273 27.72 28.21 -24.19
C PHE A 273 26.50 27.41 -24.70
N THR A 274 26.06 27.62 -25.94
CA THR A 274 24.91 26.90 -26.51
C THR A 274 25.19 25.40 -26.67
N LEU A 275 26.44 25.04 -27.03
CA LEU A 275 26.91 23.65 -27.06
C LEU A 275 26.76 22.99 -25.68
N ILE A 276 27.29 23.61 -24.61
CA ILE A 276 27.19 23.07 -23.24
C ILE A 276 25.72 22.92 -22.81
N ILE A 277 24.87 23.92 -23.06
CA ILE A 277 23.45 23.88 -22.69
C ILE A 277 22.72 22.74 -23.41
N ILE A 278 22.95 22.54 -24.71
CA ILE A 278 22.26 21.50 -25.49
C ILE A 278 22.78 20.10 -25.15
N SER A 279 24.08 19.93 -24.93
CA SER A 279 24.65 18.69 -24.40
C SER A 279 24.10 18.35 -23.00
N SER A 280 23.92 19.34 -22.13
CA SER A 280 23.33 19.14 -20.80
C SER A 280 21.83 18.80 -20.87
N TYR A 281 21.09 19.51 -21.72
CA TYR A 281 19.66 19.24 -21.95
C TYR A 281 19.44 17.82 -22.50
N THR A 282 20.22 17.41 -23.52
CA THR A 282 20.09 16.07 -24.11
C THR A 282 20.47 14.96 -23.12
N ALA A 283 21.51 15.15 -22.30
CA ALA A 283 21.86 14.23 -21.22
C ALA A 283 20.75 14.12 -20.16
N ASN A 284 20.23 15.26 -19.68
CA ASN A 284 19.15 15.28 -18.69
C ASN A 284 17.84 14.70 -19.24
N LEU A 285 17.51 14.95 -20.51
CA LEU A 285 16.34 14.38 -21.17
C LEU A 285 16.45 12.85 -21.27
N ALA A 286 17.63 12.31 -21.61
CA ALA A 286 17.86 10.86 -21.60
C ALA A 286 17.72 10.25 -20.20
N ALA A 287 18.20 10.94 -19.16
CA ALA A 287 18.00 10.53 -17.76
C ALA A 287 16.52 10.60 -17.34
N PHE A 288 15.78 11.63 -17.76
CA PHE A 288 14.37 11.81 -17.45
C PHE A 288 13.49 10.73 -18.12
N LEU A 289 13.78 10.41 -19.40
CA LEU A 289 13.08 9.36 -20.15
C LEU A 289 13.33 7.94 -19.60
N THR A 290 14.39 7.72 -18.83
CA THR A 290 14.68 6.43 -18.19
C THR A 290 14.18 6.32 -16.75
N VAL A 291 13.93 7.45 -16.05
CA VAL A 291 13.55 7.47 -14.63
C VAL A 291 12.13 7.98 -14.41
N GLU A 292 11.15 7.10 -14.61
CA GLU A 292 9.75 7.35 -14.23
C GLU A 292 9.57 7.29 -12.70
N ARG A 293 9.63 8.44 -12.02
CA ARG A 293 9.41 8.53 -10.56
C ARG A 293 7.92 8.40 -10.19
N MET A 294 7.60 7.48 -9.30
CA MET A 294 6.30 7.44 -8.62
C MET A 294 6.33 8.41 -7.44
N VAL A 295 5.66 9.56 -7.57
CA VAL A 295 5.50 10.51 -6.46
C VAL A 295 4.26 10.12 -5.64
N SER A 296 4.42 9.96 -4.33
CA SER A 296 3.29 9.80 -3.41
C SER A 296 2.79 11.19 -2.98
N PRO A 297 1.47 11.45 -2.96
CA PRO A 297 0.92 12.72 -2.48
C PRO A 297 0.96 12.85 -0.94
N ILE A 298 1.24 11.76 -0.23
CA ILE A 298 1.37 11.74 1.24
C ILE A 298 2.53 10.82 1.64
N GLU A 299 3.26 11.20 2.68
CA GLU A 299 4.32 10.37 3.28
C GLU A 299 4.07 10.08 4.76
N SER A 300 3.29 10.94 5.44
CA SER A 300 3.08 10.89 6.89
C SER A 300 1.60 11.00 7.31
N ALA A 301 1.33 10.76 8.60
CA ALA A 301 0.01 10.97 9.20
C ALA A 301 -0.31 12.47 9.36
N GLU A 302 0.75 13.26 9.56
CA GLU A 302 0.74 14.71 9.67
C GLU A 302 0.24 15.35 8.37
N ASP A 303 0.66 14.82 7.21
CA ASP A 303 0.20 15.31 5.91
C ASP A 303 -1.29 15.06 5.74
N LEU A 304 -1.76 13.83 6.02
CA LEU A 304 -3.20 13.49 6.04
C LEU A 304 -3.99 14.43 6.96
N ALA A 305 -3.44 14.80 8.11
CA ALA A 305 -4.08 15.68 9.08
C ALA A 305 -4.05 17.18 8.70
N LYS A 306 -3.15 17.62 7.80
CA LYS A 306 -3.09 19.00 7.28
C LYS A 306 -4.12 19.23 6.18
N GLN A 307 -4.34 18.25 5.30
CA GLN A 307 -5.19 18.32 4.12
C GLN A 307 -6.59 17.72 4.33
N THR A 308 -7.51 17.95 3.37
CA THR A 308 -8.90 17.42 3.39
C THR A 308 -9.36 16.80 2.08
N GLU A 309 -8.47 16.67 1.08
CA GLU A 309 -8.79 16.17 -0.26
C GLU A 309 -8.80 14.63 -0.35
N ILE A 310 -7.91 14.00 0.39
CA ILE A 310 -7.82 12.55 0.60
C ILE A 310 -8.50 12.27 1.94
N ALA A 311 -9.68 11.65 1.88
CA ALA A 311 -10.37 11.18 3.08
C ALA A 311 -9.64 9.98 3.69
N TYR A 312 -9.72 9.80 5.00
CA TYR A 312 -9.10 8.66 5.68
C TYR A 312 -9.99 8.09 6.79
N GLY A 313 -9.87 6.79 7.03
CA GLY A 313 -10.68 6.09 8.02
C GLY A 313 -10.13 4.72 8.42
N THR A 314 -10.73 4.15 9.47
CA THR A 314 -10.35 2.86 10.06
C THR A 314 -11.47 1.83 9.91
N LEU A 315 -11.20 0.58 10.32
CA LEU A 315 -12.27 -0.37 10.63
C LEU A 315 -13.18 0.19 11.76
N ASP A 316 -14.49 0.01 11.63
CA ASP A 316 -15.52 0.56 12.52
C ASP A 316 -15.53 -0.09 13.93
N SER A 317 -15.09 -1.35 14.03
CA SER A 317 -15.04 -2.16 15.25
C SER A 317 -13.61 -2.60 15.63
N GLY A 318 -12.62 -1.74 15.35
CA GLY A 318 -11.18 -2.05 15.53
C GLY A 318 -10.49 -1.38 16.72
N SER A 319 -9.40 -1.98 17.20
CA SER A 319 -8.46 -1.39 18.17
C SER A 319 -7.86 -0.07 17.69
N THR A 320 -7.70 0.10 16.37
CA THR A 320 -7.27 1.35 15.71
C THR A 320 -8.26 2.50 15.91
N LYS A 321 -9.58 2.27 15.82
CA LYS A 321 -10.59 3.31 16.05
C LYS A 321 -10.54 3.82 17.49
N GLU A 322 -10.45 2.89 18.44
CA GLU A 322 -10.35 3.22 19.87
C GLU A 322 -9.02 3.89 20.23
N PHE A 323 -7.92 3.55 19.54
CA PHE A 323 -6.64 4.25 19.67
C PHE A 323 -6.77 5.74 19.32
N PHE A 324 -7.35 6.08 18.16
CA PHE A 324 -7.57 7.48 17.77
C PHE A 324 -8.54 8.20 18.72
N ARG A 325 -9.60 7.52 19.17
CA ARG A 325 -10.57 8.05 20.15
C ARG A 325 -9.94 8.41 21.51
N ARG A 326 -8.90 7.67 21.95
CA ARG A 326 -8.23 7.87 23.25
C ARG A 326 -6.87 8.58 23.16
N SER A 327 -6.40 8.89 21.95
CA SER A 327 -5.09 9.50 21.78
C SER A 327 -5.08 10.92 22.36
N LYS A 328 -3.93 11.30 22.91
CA LYS A 328 -3.66 12.66 23.42
C LYS A 328 -2.63 13.42 22.56
N ILE A 329 -2.28 12.86 21.41
CA ILE A 329 -1.33 13.48 20.47
C ILE A 329 -2.16 14.37 19.55
N ALA A 330 -1.86 15.67 19.50
CA ALA A 330 -2.66 16.67 18.80
C ALA A 330 -2.96 16.33 17.32
N VAL A 331 -1.99 15.71 16.62
CA VAL A 331 -2.19 15.22 15.23
C VAL A 331 -3.30 14.16 15.19
N TYR A 332 -3.27 13.19 16.10
CA TYR A 332 -4.21 12.07 16.15
C TYR A 332 -5.57 12.48 16.71
N GLU A 333 -5.63 13.47 17.62
CA GLU A 333 -6.89 14.11 18.06
C GLU A 333 -7.57 14.88 16.92
N LYS A 334 -6.79 15.60 16.09
CA LYS A 334 -7.30 16.26 14.88
C LYS A 334 -7.84 15.23 13.88
N MET A 335 -7.10 14.15 13.64
CA MET A 335 -7.54 13.03 12.79
C MET A 335 -8.81 12.37 13.33
N TRP A 336 -8.92 12.14 14.64
CA TRP A 336 -10.12 11.60 15.27
C TRP A 336 -11.33 12.53 15.12
N THR A 337 -11.11 13.84 15.32
CA THR A 337 -12.15 14.86 15.16
C THR A 337 -12.71 14.84 13.75
N TYR A 338 -11.84 14.83 12.73
CA TYR A 338 -12.22 14.64 11.33
C TYR A 338 -12.98 13.32 11.11
N MET A 339 -12.43 12.18 11.53
CA MET A 339 -13.08 10.87 11.31
C MET A 339 -14.46 10.77 11.98
N ARG A 340 -14.67 11.47 13.11
CA ARG A 340 -15.97 11.53 13.81
C ARG A 340 -16.99 12.42 13.09
N SER A 341 -16.57 13.48 12.42
CA SER A 341 -17.45 14.43 11.73
C SER A 341 -17.52 14.25 10.20
N ALA A 342 -16.88 13.22 9.66
CA ALA A 342 -16.79 13.01 8.21
C ALA A 342 -18.08 12.38 7.64
N GLU A 343 -18.76 13.12 6.76
CA GLU A 343 -19.89 12.66 5.97
C GLU A 343 -19.49 12.57 4.47
N PRO A 344 -19.72 11.43 3.78
CA PRO A 344 -20.22 10.16 4.31
C PRO A 344 -19.17 9.42 5.16
N SER A 345 -19.63 8.54 6.05
CA SER A 345 -18.77 7.81 7.00
C SER A 345 -17.49 7.26 6.37
N VAL A 346 -16.37 7.57 7.00
CA VAL A 346 -15.04 7.08 6.62
C VAL A 346 -14.72 5.68 7.19
N PHE A 347 -15.49 5.24 8.18
CA PHE A 347 -15.33 3.90 8.77
C PHE A 347 -15.84 2.81 7.84
N THR A 348 -15.22 1.63 7.89
CA THR A 348 -15.66 0.44 7.12
C THR A 348 -16.01 -0.72 8.05
N ARG A 349 -16.99 -1.53 7.68
CA ARG A 349 -17.47 -2.67 8.49
C ARG A 349 -16.53 -3.85 8.42
N THR A 350 -15.80 -4.00 7.30
CA THR A 350 -14.78 -5.05 7.11
C THR A 350 -13.47 -4.49 6.55
N THR A 351 -12.37 -5.23 6.76
CA THR A 351 -11.05 -4.91 6.18
C THR A 351 -11.07 -5.00 4.66
N ALA A 352 -11.80 -5.97 4.09
CA ALA A 352 -11.93 -6.16 2.64
C ALA A 352 -12.65 -4.97 1.96
N GLU A 353 -13.67 -4.42 2.62
CA GLU A 353 -14.36 -3.20 2.21
C GLU A 353 -13.43 -1.99 2.20
N GLY A 354 -12.61 -1.80 3.25
CA GLY A 354 -11.60 -0.74 3.32
C GLY A 354 -10.58 -0.81 2.19
N VAL A 355 -10.00 -1.99 1.95
CA VAL A 355 -9.09 -2.24 0.82
C VAL A 355 -9.79 -1.96 -0.51
N ALA A 356 -11.03 -2.41 -0.70
CA ALA A 356 -11.78 -2.17 -1.93
C ALA A 356 -12.11 -0.67 -2.12
N ARG A 357 -12.37 0.08 -1.04
CA ARG A 357 -12.60 1.53 -1.05
C ARG A 357 -11.34 2.26 -1.54
N VAL A 358 -10.18 2.00 -0.94
CA VAL A 358 -8.88 2.54 -1.38
C VAL A 358 -8.65 2.30 -2.88
N ARG A 359 -8.84 1.05 -3.34
CA ARG A 359 -8.64 0.67 -4.74
C ARG A 359 -9.56 1.42 -5.71
N LYS A 360 -10.82 1.67 -5.32
CA LYS A 360 -11.83 2.35 -6.13
C LYS A 360 -11.73 3.88 -6.10
N SER A 361 -11.30 4.46 -4.98
CA SER A 361 -11.28 5.93 -4.76
C SER A 361 -10.19 6.71 -5.51
N LYS A 362 -9.45 6.08 -6.45
CA LYS A 362 -8.43 6.73 -7.30
C LYS A 362 -7.44 7.64 -6.53
N GLY A 363 -7.03 7.23 -5.33
CA GLY A 363 -6.10 7.99 -4.47
C GLY A 363 -6.76 9.04 -3.56
N LYS A 364 -8.08 9.23 -3.60
CA LYS A 364 -8.82 10.14 -2.70
C LYS A 364 -9.29 9.49 -1.38
N PHE A 365 -8.85 8.26 -1.09
CA PHE A 365 -9.11 7.59 0.18
C PHE A 365 -7.89 6.81 0.67
N ALA A 366 -7.52 7.00 1.93
CA ALA A 366 -6.49 6.24 2.64
C ALA A 366 -7.13 5.39 3.76
N PHE A 367 -6.63 4.17 3.97
CA PHE A 367 -7.17 3.25 4.97
C PHE A 367 -6.13 2.94 6.05
N LEU A 368 -6.53 3.13 7.30
CA LEU A 368 -5.68 2.95 8.48
C LEU A 368 -5.88 1.54 9.06
N LEU A 369 -4.84 0.70 8.92
CA LEU A 369 -4.86 -0.71 9.33
C LEU A 369 -3.50 -1.19 9.85
N GLU A 370 -3.48 -2.36 10.49
CA GLU A 370 -2.26 -2.99 11.02
C GLU A 370 -1.24 -3.30 9.90
N SER A 371 0.04 -2.98 10.13
CA SER A 371 1.12 -3.02 9.14
C SER A 371 1.30 -4.39 8.46
N THR A 372 1.16 -5.45 9.24
CA THR A 372 1.18 -6.85 8.79
C THR A 372 0.15 -7.14 7.70
N MET A 373 -1.07 -6.59 7.85
CA MET A 373 -2.14 -6.73 6.87
C MET A 373 -1.93 -5.81 5.66
N ASN A 374 -1.34 -4.63 5.86
CA ASN A 374 -1.01 -3.70 4.78
C ASN A 374 0.04 -4.30 3.83
N GLU A 375 1.17 -4.74 4.39
CA GLU A 375 2.28 -5.40 3.68
C GLU A 375 1.81 -6.68 2.98
N TYR A 376 0.94 -7.48 3.62
CA TYR A 376 0.33 -8.65 3.01
C TYR A 376 -0.57 -8.30 1.80
N ILE A 377 -1.35 -7.23 1.86
CA ILE A 377 -2.24 -6.81 0.76
C ILE A 377 -1.47 -6.16 -0.39
N GLU A 378 -0.40 -5.41 -0.10
CA GLU A 378 0.51 -4.85 -1.11
C GLU A 378 1.15 -5.94 -2.00
N GLN A 379 1.50 -7.09 -1.42
CA GLN A 379 2.02 -8.26 -2.15
C GLN A 379 0.95 -9.02 -2.96
N ARG A 380 -0.34 -8.64 -2.89
CA ARG A 380 -1.43 -9.32 -3.60
C ARG A 380 -1.79 -8.60 -4.90
N LYS A 381 -1.98 -9.38 -5.97
CA LYS A 381 -2.53 -8.90 -7.24
C LYS A 381 -3.82 -8.08 -7.01
N PRO A 382 -3.99 -6.94 -7.70
CA PRO A 382 -3.17 -6.42 -8.80
C PRO A 382 -1.97 -5.53 -8.36
N CYS A 383 -1.52 -5.61 -7.10
CA CYS A 383 -0.39 -4.83 -6.56
C CYS A 383 -0.60 -3.30 -6.67
N ASP A 384 -1.85 -2.86 -6.51
CA ASP A 384 -2.32 -1.48 -6.68
C ASP A 384 -2.53 -0.73 -5.36
N THR A 385 -2.03 -1.27 -4.26
CA THR A 385 -1.97 -0.64 -2.94
C THR A 385 -0.52 -0.51 -2.50
N MET A 386 -0.22 0.47 -1.64
CA MET A 386 1.10 0.60 -1.01
C MET A 386 0.98 1.12 0.42
N LYS A 387 1.93 0.69 1.26
CA LYS A 387 2.19 1.33 2.57
C LYS A 387 2.90 2.67 2.37
N VAL A 388 2.49 3.69 3.13
CA VAL A 388 3.22 4.97 3.26
C VAL A 388 3.56 5.25 4.71
N GLY A 389 4.71 5.89 4.91
CA GLY A 389 5.23 6.28 6.21
C GLY A 389 5.69 5.11 7.10
N GLY A 390 6.15 5.49 8.30
CA GLY A 390 6.39 4.55 9.39
C GLY A 390 5.08 4.02 10.01
N ASN A 391 5.22 3.13 10.99
CA ASN A 391 4.08 2.76 11.83
C ASN A 391 3.81 3.89 12.83
N LEU A 392 2.52 4.23 13.06
CA LEU A 392 2.11 5.33 13.96
C LEU A 392 2.23 4.96 15.45
N ASP A 393 2.33 3.66 15.75
CA ASP A 393 2.51 3.11 17.09
C ASP A 393 3.28 1.77 17.07
N SER A 394 3.63 1.28 18.27
CA SER A 394 4.26 -0.01 18.49
C SER A 394 3.29 -0.93 19.25
N LYS A 395 2.87 -2.00 18.59
CA LYS A 395 1.90 -3.00 19.05
C LYS A 395 2.44 -4.40 18.80
N GLY A 396 1.74 -5.41 19.31
CA GLY A 396 1.97 -6.80 18.93
C GLY A 396 0.72 -7.65 19.00
N TYR A 397 0.75 -8.78 18.28
CA TYR A 397 -0.18 -9.88 18.50
C TYR A 397 0.34 -10.77 19.62
N GLY A 398 -0.54 -11.14 20.54
CA GLY A 398 -0.28 -12.10 21.61
C GLY A 398 -1.32 -13.22 21.60
N VAL A 399 -0.97 -14.37 22.16
CA VAL A 399 -1.94 -15.43 22.43
C VAL A 399 -2.71 -15.05 23.69
N ALA A 400 -4.04 -14.97 23.58
CA ALA A 400 -4.89 -14.61 24.71
C ALA A 400 -5.36 -15.85 25.49
N THR A 401 -5.37 -15.73 26.82
CA THR A 401 -5.82 -16.75 27.77
C THR A 401 -6.75 -16.13 28.82
N PRO A 402 -7.63 -16.92 29.46
CA PRO A 402 -8.39 -16.44 30.62
C PRO A 402 -7.45 -16.00 31.74
N LYS A 403 -7.85 -14.95 32.48
CA LYS A 403 -7.03 -14.34 33.52
C LYS A 403 -6.68 -15.36 34.61
N GLY A 404 -5.39 -15.50 34.94
CA GLY A 404 -4.89 -16.49 35.89
C GLY A 404 -4.81 -17.94 35.37
N SER A 405 -5.02 -18.18 34.07
CA SER A 405 -4.93 -19.52 33.48
C SER A 405 -3.50 -20.08 33.51
N SER A 406 -3.37 -21.35 33.91
CA SER A 406 -2.09 -22.09 33.87
C SER A 406 -1.55 -22.29 32.45
N LEU A 407 -2.37 -22.08 31.41
CA LEU A 407 -1.96 -22.15 30.01
C LEU A 407 -0.99 -21.01 29.62
N ARG A 408 -1.12 -19.83 30.24
CA ARG A 408 -0.27 -18.67 29.95
C ARG A 408 1.21 -18.98 30.13
N ARG A 409 1.58 -19.55 31.29
CA ARG A 409 2.98 -19.89 31.61
C ARG A 409 3.55 -20.90 30.60
N ARG A 410 2.76 -21.90 30.23
CA ARG A 410 3.15 -22.90 29.21
C ARG A 410 3.35 -22.31 27.81
N THR A 411 2.71 -21.17 27.49
CA THR A 411 2.96 -20.44 26.23
C THR A 411 4.16 -19.49 26.29
N GLU A 412 4.79 -19.33 27.47
CA GLU A 412 5.98 -18.50 27.69
C GLU A 412 7.24 -19.35 27.99
N GLU A 413 7.11 -20.68 28.10
CA GLU A 413 8.15 -21.64 28.53
C GLU A 413 8.97 -22.26 27.36
N ASN A 414 8.89 -21.71 26.13
CA ASN A 414 9.80 -21.99 24.99
C ASN A 414 10.09 -20.70 24.22
#